data_AF-A0A2A4B858-F1
#
_entry.id   AF-A0A2A4B858-F1
#
_cell.length_a   1.000
_cell.length_b   1.000
_cell.length_c   1.000
_cell.angle_alpha   90.00
_cell.angle_beta   90.00
_cell.angle_gamma   90.00
#
_symmetry.space_group_name_H-M   'P 1'
#
loop_
_entity.id
_entity.type
_entity.pdbx_description
1 polymer ?
#
loop_
_entity_poly.entity_id
_entity_poly.type
_entity_poly.pdbx_seq_one_letter_code
_entity_poly.pdbx_strand_id
1 'polypeptide(L)'
;MLRTLAAAAMALAATPAIAQSYYAAVPATAPAKASIVTRTTVWKCEGGTCAAPRAGSRDAIMCELLVREVGPLQRFAAAGADFDTAALDKCNARAKD
;
A
#
# COMPACT_ATOMS: atom_id res chain seq x y z
N MET A 1 16.45 43.12 14.72
CA MET A 1 16.90 41.72 14.73
C MET A 1 15.68 40.83 14.84
N LEU A 2 15.20 40.26 13.74
CA LEU A 2 13.97 39.45 13.73
C LEU A 2 14.36 37.97 13.65
N ARG A 3 14.13 37.23 14.74
CA ARG A 3 14.38 35.78 14.84
C ARG A 3 13.22 35.01 14.22
N THR A 4 13.46 34.36 13.09
CA THR A 4 12.56 33.35 12.51
C THR A 4 12.68 32.05 13.30
N LEU A 5 11.63 31.70 14.03
CA LEU A 5 11.46 30.37 14.63
C LEU A 5 10.83 29.45 13.57
N ALA A 6 11.64 28.58 12.98
CA ALA A 6 11.15 27.51 12.11
C ALA A 6 10.56 26.40 12.99
N ALA A 7 9.23 26.31 13.02
CA ALA A 7 8.51 25.21 13.66
C ALA A 7 8.57 23.97 12.75
N ALA A 8 9.37 22.97 13.15
CA ALA A 8 9.36 21.66 12.52
C ALA A 8 8.09 20.91 12.92
N ALA A 9 7.08 20.89 12.04
CA ALA A 9 5.89 20.07 12.20
C ALA A 9 6.27 18.60 12.01
N MET A 10 6.38 17.84 13.11
CA MET A 10 6.48 16.40 13.07
C MET A 10 5.11 15.83 12.69
N ALA A 11 4.92 15.49 11.43
CA ALA A 11 3.74 14.75 10.99
C ALA A 11 3.81 13.33 11.57
N LEU A 12 3.07 13.07 12.65
CA LEU A 12 2.77 11.71 13.08
C LEU A 12 1.87 11.08 12.01
N ALA A 13 2.45 10.26 11.14
CA ALA A 13 1.68 9.40 10.25
C ALA A 13 0.97 8.34 11.10
N ALA A 14 -0.29 8.58 11.44
CA ALA A 14 -1.14 7.58 12.05
C ALA A 14 -1.35 6.45 11.03
N THR A 15 -0.70 5.30 11.24
CA THR A 15 -1.00 4.09 10.47
C THR A 15 -2.38 3.59 10.89
N PRO A 16 -3.39 3.59 10.00
CA PRO A 16 -4.70 3.08 10.36
C PRO A 16 -4.60 1.59 10.73
N ALA A 17 -5.27 1.21 11.81
CA ALA A 17 -5.35 -0.17 12.27
C ALA A 17 -6.23 -0.97 11.29
N ILE A 18 -5.61 -1.51 10.24
CA ILE A 18 -6.26 -2.46 9.34
C ILE A 18 -6.55 -3.73 10.16
N ALA A 19 -7.83 -4.10 10.28
CA ALA A 19 -8.23 -5.40 10.79
C ALA A 19 -7.39 -6.49 10.11
N GLN A 20 -6.79 -7.42 10.88
CA GLN A 20 -5.78 -8.39 10.42
C GLN A 20 -6.22 -9.11 9.14
N SER A 21 -5.84 -8.55 8.00
CA SER A 21 -6.09 -9.08 6.67
C SER A 21 -4.80 -9.73 6.20
N TYR A 22 -4.91 -10.70 5.29
CA TYR A 22 -3.73 -11.41 4.82
C TYR A 22 -2.82 -10.46 4.04
N TYR A 23 -3.39 -9.58 3.22
CA TYR A 23 -2.65 -8.54 2.52
C TYR A 23 -2.95 -7.16 3.09
N ALA A 24 -1.90 -6.36 3.25
CA ALA A 24 -1.98 -4.94 3.56
C ALA A 24 -1.03 -4.15 2.67
N ALA A 25 -1.47 -3.00 2.16
CA ALA A 25 -0.68 -2.18 1.25
C ALA A 25 -0.90 -0.68 1.51
N VAL A 26 0.14 0.12 1.26
CA VAL A 26 0.09 1.58 1.30
C VAL A 26 0.47 2.11 -0.08
N PRO A 27 -0.50 2.53 -0.91
CA PRO A 27 -0.22 3.19 -2.18
C PRO A 27 0.50 4.54 -1.99
N ALA A 28 1.39 4.90 -2.91
CA ALA A 28 2.07 6.19 -2.89
C ALA A 28 1.11 7.38 -3.11
N THR A 29 0.00 7.13 -3.80
CA THR A 29 -1.11 8.06 -3.95
C THR A 29 -2.39 7.37 -3.52
N ALA A 30 -3.20 8.01 -2.68
CA ALA A 30 -4.45 7.44 -2.21
C ALA A 30 -5.35 7.03 -3.40
N PRO A 31 -5.85 5.78 -3.47
CA PRO A 31 -6.71 5.35 -4.55
C PRO A 31 -8.01 6.15 -4.59
N ALA A 32 -8.47 6.49 -5.80
CA ALA A 32 -9.75 7.18 -5.98
C ALA A 32 -10.96 6.29 -5.65
N LYS A 33 -10.79 4.96 -5.72
CA LYS A 33 -11.84 3.97 -5.45
C LYS A 33 -11.60 3.30 -4.11
N ALA A 34 -12.66 3.19 -3.31
CA ALA A 34 -12.62 2.47 -2.03
C ALA A 34 -12.67 0.94 -2.17
N SER A 35 -12.97 0.43 -3.37
CA SER A 35 -13.00 -1.00 -3.68
C SER A 35 -12.31 -1.27 -5.01
N ILE A 36 -11.37 -2.19 -5.01
CA ILE A 36 -10.56 -2.58 -6.17
C ILE A 36 -10.58 -4.09 -6.29
N VAL A 37 -10.66 -4.61 -7.52
CA VAL A 37 -10.71 -6.05 -7.74
C VAL A 37 -9.50 -6.49 -8.54
N THR A 38 -8.67 -7.35 -7.95
CA THR A 38 -7.58 -8.03 -8.67
C THR A 38 -7.99 -9.48 -8.89
N ARG A 39 -8.23 -9.88 -10.14
CA ARG A 39 -8.80 -11.19 -10.50
C ARG A 39 -10.14 -11.44 -9.78
N THR A 40 -10.13 -12.24 -8.71
CA THR A 40 -11.30 -12.59 -7.89
C THR A 40 -11.18 -12.08 -6.45
N THR A 41 -10.13 -11.30 -6.15
CA THR A 41 -9.86 -10.78 -4.81
C THR A 41 -10.30 -9.32 -4.72
N VAL A 42 -11.16 -9.03 -3.75
CA VAL A 42 -11.63 -7.67 -3.46
C VAL A 42 -10.70 -7.04 -2.43
N TRP A 43 -10.12 -5.90 -2.80
CA TRP A 43 -9.37 -5.00 -1.94
C TRP A 43 -10.29 -3.91 -1.44
N LYS A 44 -10.27 -3.69 -0.13
CA LYS A 44 -10.90 -2.53 0.50
C LYS A 44 -9.84 -1.48 0.74
N CYS A 45 -10.04 -0.27 0.20
CA CYS A 45 -9.12 0.83 0.35
C CYS A 45 -9.76 1.98 1.13
N GLU A 46 -9.13 2.39 2.22
CA GLU A 46 -9.57 3.46 3.11
C GLU A 46 -8.36 4.16 3.73
N GLY A 47 -8.44 5.50 3.88
CA GLY A 47 -7.38 6.27 4.53
C GLY A 47 -6.00 6.15 3.88
N GLY A 48 -5.93 5.90 2.57
CA GLY A 48 -4.66 5.69 1.85
C GLY A 48 -4.03 4.31 2.07
N THR A 49 -4.80 3.34 2.58
CA THR A 49 -4.35 1.96 2.74
C THR A 49 -5.30 1.00 2.03
N CYS A 50 -4.81 -0.15 1.59
CA CYS A 50 -5.62 -1.20 0.96
C CYS A 50 -5.40 -2.54 1.66
N ALA A 51 -6.48 -3.31 1.82
CA ALA A 51 -6.50 -4.57 2.55
C ALA A 51 -7.29 -5.65 1.80
N ALA A 52 -6.82 -6.89 1.83
CA ALA A 52 -7.49 -8.01 1.16
C ALA A 52 -7.31 -9.36 1.90
N PRO A 53 -8.26 -10.30 1.77
CA PRO A 53 -8.10 -11.66 2.26
C PRO A 53 -7.06 -12.43 1.44
N ARG A 54 -6.64 -13.60 1.95
CA ARG A 54 -5.69 -14.47 1.23
C ARG A 54 -6.26 -14.90 -0.11
N ALA A 55 -5.45 -14.78 -1.15
CA ALA A 55 -5.78 -15.23 -2.51
C ALA A 55 -5.08 -16.56 -2.82
N GLY A 56 -5.52 -17.26 -3.88
CA GLY A 56 -4.84 -18.46 -4.38
C GLY A 56 -3.56 -18.18 -5.18
N SER A 57 -3.28 -16.92 -5.48
CA SER A 57 -2.05 -16.50 -6.18
C SER A 57 -0.89 -16.33 -5.21
N ARG A 58 0.35 -16.37 -5.72
CA ARG A 58 1.55 -16.04 -4.94
C ARG A 58 1.51 -14.57 -4.50
N ASP A 59 2.01 -14.27 -3.31
CA ASP A 59 1.98 -12.92 -2.73
C ASP A 59 2.61 -11.87 -3.65
N ALA A 60 3.72 -12.20 -4.31
CA ALA A 60 4.36 -11.32 -5.29
C ALA A 60 3.45 -10.98 -6.48
N ILE A 61 2.66 -11.94 -6.97
CA ILE A 61 1.68 -11.71 -8.04
C ILE A 61 0.56 -10.79 -7.55
N MET A 62 0.10 -10.96 -6.32
CA MET A 62 -0.93 -10.09 -5.75
C MET A 62 -0.45 -8.65 -5.58
N CYS A 63 0.81 -8.46 -5.19
CA CYS A 63 1.44 -7.15 -5.18
C CYS A 63 1.45 -6.51 -6.57
N GLU A 64 1.96 -7.22 -7.58
CA GLU A 64 2.03 -6.73 -8.97
C GLU A 64 0.66 -6.37 -9.55
N LEU A 65 -0.36 -7.18 -9.24
CA LEU A 65 -1.73 -6.89 -9.66
C LEU A 65 -2.30 -5.66 -8.98
N LEU A 66 -2.07 -5.49 -7.68
CA LEU A 66 -2.55 -4.31 -6.97
C LEU A 66 -1.88 -3.05 -7.52
N VAL A 67 -0.57 -3.10 -7.73
CA VAL A 67 0.22 -1.98 -8.29
C VAL A 67 -0.33 -1.50 -9.64
N ARG A 68 -0.83 -2.41 -10.48
CA ARG A 68 -1.47 -2.04 -11.76
C ARG A 68 -2.76 -1.23 -11.59
N GLU A 69 -3.46 -1.42 -10.47
CA GLU A 69 -4.74 -0.75 -10.18
C GLU A 69 -4.55 0.57 -9.40
N VAL A 70 -3.59 0.62 -8.48
CA VAL A 70 -3.39 1.77 -7.56
C VAL A 70 -2.12 2.58 -7.83
N GLY A 71 -1.28 2.12 -8.77
CA GLY A 71 0.05 2.67 -8.96
C GLY A 71 1.06 2.14 -7.94
N PRO A 72 2.23 2.78 -7.82
CA PRO A 72 3.31 2.29 -6.96
C PRO A 72 2.92 2.30 -5.48
N LEU A 73 3.43 1.32 -4.75
CA LEU A 73 3.24 1.15 -3.31
C LEU A 73 4.46 1.64 -2.52
N GLN A 74 4.22 2.29 -1.39
CA GLN A 74 5.22 2.57 -0.36
C GLN A 74 5.46 1.36 0.56
N ARG A 75 4.47 0.47 0.68
CA ARG A 75 4.54 -0.74 1.50
C ARG A 75 3.60 -1.81 0.95
N PHE A 76 4.03 -3.06 1.03
CA PHE A 76 3.19 -4.24 0.84
C PHE A 76 3.55 -5.28 1.89
N ALA A 77 2.54 -5.88 2.52
CA ALA A 77 2.67 -6.93 3.51
C ALA A 77 1.78 -8.11 3.15
N ALA A 78 2.29 -9.32 3.39
CA ALA A 78 1.54 -10.58 3.27
C ALA A 78 1.72 -11.41 4.55
N ALA A 79 0.63 -11.95 5.08
CA ALA A 79 0.61 -12.71 6.34
C ALA A 79 1.30 -12.00 7.52
N GLY A 80 1.25 -10.67 7.56
CA GLY A 80 1.90 -9.84 8.58
C GLY A 80 3.41 -9.61 8.38
N ALA A 81 4.00 -10.13 7.31
CA ALA A 81 5.39 -9.88 6.93
C ALA A 81 5.47 -8.84 5.81
N ASP A 82 6.31 -7.83 6.01
CA ASP A 82 6.59 -6.81 4.98
C ASP A 82 7.47 -7.37 3.87
N PHE A 83 7.17 -6.94 2.64
CA PHE A 83 8.10 -7.10 1.54
C PHE A 83 9.32 -6.23 1.81
N ASP A 84 10.51 -6.80 1.60
CA ASP A 84 11.73 -6.01 1.60
C ASP A 84 11.78 -5.06 0.39
N THR A 85 12.77 -4.17 0.40
CA THR A 85 12.93 -3.16 -0.65
C THR A 85 13.04 -3.78 -2.05
N ALA A 86 13.79 -4.88 -2.20
CA ALA A 86 13.99 -5.51 -3.51
C ALA A 86 12.69 -6.15 -4.04
N ALA A 87 11.92 -6.80 -3.16
CA ALA A 87 10.62 -7.37 -3.50
C ALA A 87 9.59 -6.28 -3.82
N LEU A 88 9.58 -5.19 -3.07
CA LEU A 88 8.71 -4.04 -3.31
C LEU A 88 9.05 -3.34 -4.63
N ASP A 89 10.33 -3.10 -4.91
CA ASP A 89 10.80 -2.48 -6.16
C ASP A 89 10.42 -3.34 -7.37
N LYS A 90 10.60 -4.66 -7.29
CA LYS A 90 10.19 -5.59 -8.34
C LYS A 90 8.70 -5.52 -8.62
N CYS A 91 7.89 -5.44 -7.57
CA CYS A 91 6.45 -5.30 -7.69
C CYS A 91 6.06 -3.93 -8.31
N ASN A 92 6.66 -2.84 -7.84
CA ASN A 92 6.43 -1.48 -8.32
C ASN A 92 6.86 -1.27 -9.77
N ALA A 93 7.80 -2.07 -10.30
CA ALA A 93 8.14 -2.08 -11.72
C ALA A 93 6.95 -2.45 -12.62
N ARG A 94 5.81 -2.89 -12.06
CA ARG A 94 4.55 -3.14 -12.79
C ARG A 94 3.55 -1.98 -12.75
N ALA A 95 3.88 -0.86 -12.10
CA ALA A 95 2.97 0.29 -11.94
C ALA A 95 2.65 1.01 -13.26
N LYS A 96 3.39 0.70 -14.33
CA LYS A 96 3.22 1.23 -15.68
C LYS A 96 3.59 0.15 -16.70
N ASP A 97 2.58 -0.40 -17.35
CA ASP A 97 2.55 -0.69 -18.80
C ASP A 97 1.36 0.09 -19.36
#